data_AF-A0A2K3KUE8-F1
#
_entry.id   AF-A0A2K3KUE8-F1
#
_cell.length_a   1.000
_cell.length_b   1.000
_cell.length_c   1.000
_cell.angle_alpha   90.00
_cell.angle_beta   90.00
_cell.angle_gamma   90.00
#
_symmetry.space_group_name_H-M   'P 1'
#
loop_
_entity.id
_entity.type
_entity.pdbx_description
1 polymer ?
#
loop_
_entity_poly.entity_id
_entity_poly.type
_entity_poly.pdbx_seq_one_letter_code
_entity_poly.pdbx_strand_id
1 'polypeptide(L)'
;MSPKNPPFECGQSPASPVIKRLRHMLTISTEDLMEDFGEFSEFVKELNDYSWRLSKEEKRFLDSVLRLEKELQDSASFVIAVENVKDCHSEVTEAVGSQIEIVKETMGVQEEILGICFNEERR
;
A
#
# COMPACT_ATOMS: atom_id res chain seq x y z
N MET A 1 -14.39 2.24 -42.63
CA MET A 1 -15.63 2.06 -41.84
C MET A 1 -15.34 2.53 -40.43
N SER A 2 -15.89 3.66 -40.00
CA SER A 2 -15.71 4.16 -38.63
C SER A 2 -16.77 3.53 -37.72
N PRO A 3 -16.44 3.12 -36.48
CA PRO A 3 -17.43 2.60 -35.56
C PRO A 3 -18.35 3.74 -35.12
N LYS A 4 -19.64 3.60 -35.43
CA LYS A 4 -20.69 4.46 -34.89
C LYS A 4 -20.81 4.15 -33.40
N ASN A 5 -20.40 5.09 -32.55
CA ASN A 5 -20.79 5.09 -31.15
C ASN A 5 -22.32 5.09 -31.08
N PRO A 6 -22.94 4.27 -30.21
CA PRO A 6 -24.38 4.28 -30.07
C PRO A 6 -24.86 5.64 -29.53
N PRO A 7 -26.07 6.08 -29.89
CA PRO A 7 -26.63 7.32 -29.36
C PRO A 7 -26.80 7.18 -27.85
N PHE A 8 -26.39 8.18 -27.08
CA PHE A 8 -26.77 8.30 -25.68
C PHE A 8 -28.29 8.21 -25.57
N GLU A 9 -28.80 7.19 -24.89
CA GLU A 9 -30.23 7.06 -24.61
C GLU A 9 -30.67 8.23 -23.73
N CYS A 10 -31.57 9.05 -24.26
CA CYS A 10 -32.21 10.16 -23.56
C CYS A 10 -32.95 9.61 -22.32
N GLY A 11 -32.33 9.69 -21.15
CA GLY A 11 -32.88 9.21 -19.88
C GLY A 11 -31.87 8.63 -18.89
N GLN A 12 -30.65 8.29 -19.31
CA GLN A 12 -29.62 7.83 -18.37
C GLN A 12 -28.98 9.02 -17.63
N SER A 13 -28.89 8.89 -16.30
CA SER A 13 -28.11 9.81 -15.46
C SER A 13 -26.68 9.90 -16.02
N PRO A 14 -26.13 11.11 -16.24
CA PRO A 14 -24.76 11.28 -16.73
C PRO A 14 -23.72 10.67 -15.78
N ALA A 15 -24.08 10.48 -14.51
CA ALA A 15 -23.26 9.83 -13.50
C ALA A 15 -23.30 8.29 -13.59
N SER A 16 -24.22 7.70 -14.34
CA SER A 16 -24.40 6.24 -14.41
C SER A 16 -23.13 5.48 -14.83
N PRO A 17 -22.35 5.93 -15.83
CA PRO A 17 -21.08 5.29 -16.18
C PRO A 17 -20.08 5.30 -15.02
N VAL A 18 -19.91 6.47 -14.36
CA VAL A 18 -18.99 6.65 -13.23
C VAL A 18 -19.40 5.78 -12.05
N ILE A 19 -20.70 5.74 -11.72
CA ILE A 19 -21.24 4.91 -10.63
C ILE A 19 -21.02 3.42 -10.92
N LYS A 20 -21.20 2.97 -12.17
CA LYS A 20 -20.92 1.58 -12.55
C LYS A 20 -19.45 1.23 -12.36
N ARG A 21 -18.55 2.15 -12.73
CA ARG A 21 -17.11 1.94 -12.60
C ARG A 21 -16.67 1.92 -11.13
N LEU A 22 -17.11 2.88 -10.33
CA LEU A 22 -16.90 2.88 -8.88
C LEU A 22 -17.42 1.60 -8.23
N ARG A 23 -18.62 1.13 -8.59
CA ARG A 23 -19.14 -0.14 -8.08
C ARG A 23 -18.25 -1.34 -8.43
N HIS A 24 -17.66 -1.35 -9.62
CA HIS A 24 -16.73 -2.42 -10.00
C HIS A 24 -15.44 -2.37 -9.18
N MET A 25 -14.86 -1.18 -8.98
CA MET A 25 -13.69 -1.00 -8.11
C MET A 25 -14.00 -1.34 -6.64
N LEU A 26 -15.24 -1.19 -6.19
CA LEU A 26 -15.66 -1.61 -4.84
C LEU A 26 -15.89 -3.13 -4.72
N THR A 27 -15.71 -3.90 -5.79
CA THR A 27 -15.83 -5.38 -5.76
C THR A 27 -14.49 -6.12 -5.79
N ILE A 28 -13.39 -5.42 -6.07
CA ILE A 28 -12.03 -5.98 -5.97
C ILE A 28 -11.55 -5.98 -4.51
N SER A 29 -10.39 -6.59 -4.24
CA SER A 29 -9.83 -6.61 -2.89
C SER A 29 -9.46 -5.20 -2.43
N THR A 30 -9.37 -5.00 -1.12
CA THR A 30 -8.95 -3.71 -0.55
C THR A 30 -7.53 -3.36 -0.97
N GLU A 31 -6.65 -4.37 -1.04
CA GLU A 31 -5.27 -4.24 -1.49
C GLU A 31 -5.21 -3.75 -2.95
N ASP A 32 -5.93 -4.42 -3.87
CA ASP A 32 -5.98 -4.00 -5.28
C ASP A 32 -6.59 -2.59 -5.43
N LEU A 33 -7.62 -2.28 -4.64
CA LEU A 33 -8.23 -0.94 -4.62
C LEU A 33 -7.26 0.13 -4.12
N MET A 34 -6.37 -0.20 -3.17
CA MET A 34 -5.35 0.72 -2.68
C MET A 34 -4.24 0.95 -3.72
N GLU A 35 -3.89 -0.05 -4.52
CA GLU A 35 -2.98 0.13 -5.67
C GLU A 35 -3.58 1.08 -6.70
N ASP A 36 -4.87 0.93 -6.99
CA ASP A 36 -5.62 1.77 -7.94
C ASP A 36 -6.25 3.03 -7.29
N PHE A 37 -5.80 3.42 -6.09
CA PHE A 37 -6.43 4.51 -5.32
C PHE A 37 -6.49 5.84 -6.09
N GLY A 38 -5.50 6.11 -6.93
CA GLY A 38 -5.48 7.30 -7.80
C GLY A 38 -6.65 7.31 -8.79
N GLU A 39 -6.88 6.21 -9.51
CA GLU A 39 -8.01 6.07 -10.44
C GLU A 39 -9.34 6.11 -9.68
N PHE A 40 -9.42 5.48 -8.51
CA PHE A 40 -10.60 5.52 -7.65
C PHE A 40 -10.96 6.97 -7.25
N SER A 41 -9.97 7.74 -6.78
CA SER A 41 -10.15 9.15 -6.39
C SER A 41 -10.59 10.02 -7.56
N GLU A 42 -10.04 9.80 -8.77
CA GLU A 42 -10.47 10.51 -9.98
C GLU A 42 -11.95 10.28 -10.29
N PHE A 43 -12.44 9.04 -10.18
CA PHE A 43 -13.87 8.75 -10.39
C PHE A 43 -14.76 9.29 -9.27
N VAL A 44 -14.30 9.30 -8.01
CA VAL A 44 -15.06 9.93 -6.91
C VAL A 44 -15.21 11.43 -7.16
N LYS A 45 -14.13 12.08 -7.60
CA LYS A 45 -14.15 13.50 -7.99
C LYS A 45 -15.08 13.75 -9.18
N GLU A 46 -15.01 12.93 -10.23
CA GLU A 46 -15.90 13.02 -11.38
C GLU A 46 -17.38 12.86 -10.96
N LEU A 47 -17.68 11.92 -10.08
CA LEU A 47 -19.03 11.74 -9.54
C LEU A 47 -19.49 12.98 -8.74
N ASN A 48 -18.59 13.58 -7.96
CA ASN A 48 -18.87 14.79 -7.19
C ASN A 48 -19.15 16.01 -8.08
N ASP A 49 -18.50 16.12 -9.25
CA ASP A 49 -18.78 17.16 -10.23
C ASP A 49 -20.23 17.07 -10.77
N TYR A 50 -20.84 15.88 -10.73
CA TYR A 50 -22.25 15.65 -11.03
C TYR A 50 -23.21 15.84 -9.83
N SER A 51 -22.73 16.23 -8.64
CA SER A 51 -23.49 16.27 -7.38
C SER A 51 -24.86 16.96 -7.45
N TRP A 52 -25.00 18.00 -8.28
CA TRP A 52 -26.24 18.76 -8.48
C TRP A 52 -27.28 18.04 -9.35
N ARG A 53 -26.89 16.99 -10.07
CA ARG A 53 -27.76 16.17 -10.95
C ARG A 53 -28.08 14.81 -10.37
N LEU A 54 -27.49 14.45 -9.23
CA LEU A 54 -27.69 13.14 -8.62
C LEU A 54 -29.08 13.02 -8.00
N SER A 55 -29.68 11.86 -8.19
CA SER A 55 -30.83 11.41 -7.40
C SER A 55 -30.46 11.24 -5.92
N LYS A 56 -31.46 11.04 -5.06
CA LYS A 56 -31.24 10.85 -3.62
C LYS A 56 -30.41 9.58 -3.32
N GLU A 57 -30.61 8.53 -4.11
CA GLU A 57 -29.86 7.28 -4.02
C GLU A 57 -28.41 7.47 -4.46
N GLU A 58 -28.20 8.13 -5.60
CA GLU A 58 -26.85 8.40 -6.12
C GLU A 58 -26.07 9.34 -5.20
N LYS A 59 -26.73 10.32 -4.58
CA LYS A 59 -26.10 11.21 -3.60
C LYS A 59 -25.65 10.46 -2.34
N ARG A 60 -26.47 9.52 -1.84
CA ARG A 60 -26.07 8.65 -0.72
C ARG A 60 -24.88 7.76 -1.08
N PHE A 61 -24.82 7.29 -2.33
CA PHE A 61 -23.67 6.56 -2.84
C PHE A 61 -22.43 7.46 -2.86
N LEU A 62 -22.53 8.68 -3.40
CA LEU A 62 -21.46 9.69 -3.38
C LEU A 62 -20.94 9.96 -1.96
N ASP A 63 -21.83 10.21 -0.99
CA ASP A 63 -21.45 10.45 0.41
C ASP A 63 -20.68 9.25 1.01
N SER A 64 -21.04 8.03 0.61
CA SER A 64 -20.38 6.81 1.09
C SER A 64 -18.99 6.64 0.48
N VAL A 65 -18.82 6.90 -0.82
CA VAL A 65 -17.52 6.77 -1.48
C VAL A 65 -16.56 7.90 -1.10
N LEU A 66 -17.06 9.12 -0.84
CA LEU A 66 -16.24 10.23 -0.31
C LEU A 66 -15.72 9.91 1.10
N ARG A 67 -16.56 9.30 1.95
CA ARG A 67 -16.11 8.85 3.26
C ARG A 67 -15.03 7.78 3.14
N LEU A 68 -15.24 6.79 2.27
CA LEU A 68 -14.28 5.73 2.02
C LEU A 68 -12.96 6.27 1.48
N GLU A 69 -12.98 7.17 0.50
CA GLU A 69 -11.79 7.82 -0.06
C GLU A 69 -10.94 8.43 1.03
N LYS A 70 -11.56 9.19 1.94
CA LYS A 70 -10.87 9.79 3.08
C LYS A 70 -10.27 8.76 4.03
N GLU A 71 -11.05 7.74 4.39
CA GLU A 71 -10.58 6.66 5.28
C GLU A 71 -9.39 5.89 4.67
N LEU A 72 -9.43 5.63 3.36
CA LEU A 72 -8.32 5.01 2.62
C LEU A 72 -7.09 5.92 2.57
N GLN A 73 -7.26 7.21 2.31
CA GLN A 73 -6.16 8.18 2.30
C GLN A 73 -5.48 8.29 3.68
N ASP A 74 -6.26 8.33 4.75
CA ASP A 74 -5.77 8.36 6.12
C ASP A 74 -5.03 7.05 6.48
N SER A 75 -5.55 5.91 6.00
CA SER A 75 -4.96 4.59 6.23
C SER A 75 -3.69 4.33 5.41
N ALA A 76 -3.59 4.88 4.19
CA ALA A 76 -2.42 4.73 3.33
C ALA A 76 -1.15 5.25 4.01
N SER A 77 -1.24 6.38 4.72
CA SER A 77 -0.12 6.93 5.49
C SER A 77 0.33 5.99 6.60
N PHE A 78 -0.60 5.29 7.26
CA PHE A 78 -0.29 4.29 8.28
C PHE A 78 0.36 3.04 7.70
N VAL A 79 -0.17 2.51 6.59
CA VAL A 79 0.39 1.32 5.92
C VAL A 79 1.84 1.58 5.49
N ILE A 80 2.09 2.71 4.82
CA ILE A 80 3.44 3.11 4.41
C ILE A 80 4.39 3.22 5.62
N ALA A 81 3.92 3.82 6.72
CA ALA A 81 4.74 3.94 7.93
C ALA A 81 5.09 2.56 8.53
N VAL A 82 4.14 1.63 8.57
CA VAL A 82 4.36 0.26 9.07
C VAL A 82 5.30 -0.53 8.16
N GLU A 83 5.15 -0.41 6.84
CA GLU A 83 6.04 -1.07 5.88
C GLU A 83 7.48 -0.57 5.98
N ASN A 84 7.68 0.74 6.08
CA ASN A 84 9.01 1.33 6.29
C ASN A 84 9.67 0.83 7.59
N VAL A 85 8.90 0.68 8.67
CA VAL A 85 9.42 0.14 9.94
C VAL A 85 9.80 -1.34 9.81
N LYS A 86 9.00 -2.13 9.09
CA LYS A 86 9.29 -3.54 8.82
C LYS A 86 10.59 -3.70 8.05
N ASP A 87 10.80 -2.89 7.01
CA ASP A 87 12.00 -2.95 6.17
C ASP A 87 13.24 -2.53 6.97
N CYS A 88 13.15 -1.42 7.71
CA CYS A 88 14.20 -0.96 8.63
C CYS A 88 14.56 -2.03 9.68
N HIS A 89 13.56 -2.68 10.29
CA HIS A 89 13.79 -3.76 11.25
C HIS A 89 14.55 -4.94 10.61
N SER A 90 14.21 -5.31 9.37
CA SER A 90 14.91 -6.37 8.65
C SER A 90 16.39 -6.02 8.42
N GLU A 91 16.66 -4.82 7.92
CA GLU A 91 18.02 -4.32 7.69
C GLU A 91 18.85 -4.30 8.98
N VAL A 92 18.28 -3.76 10.07
CA VAL A 92 18.96 -3.71 11.38
C VAL A 92 19.22 -5.11 11.91
N THR A 93 18.28 -6.04 11.78
CA THR A 93 18.43 -7.42 12.23
C THR A 93 19.56 -8.13 11.48
N GLU A 94 19.63 -7.96 10.16
CA GLU A 94 20.69 -8.53 9.32
C GLU A 94 22.08 -7.95 9.68
N ALA A 95 22.16 -6.64 9.87
CA ALA A 95 23.40 -5.96 10.25
C ALA A 95 23.91 -6.39 11.63
N VAL A 96 23.00 -6.48 12.62
CA VAL A 96 23.34 -6.95 13.96
C VAL A 96 23.75 -8.42 13.93
N GLY A 97 23.04 -9.27 13.17
CA GLY A 97 23.41 -10.66 12.97
C GLY A 97 24.83 -10.82 12.42
N SER A 98 25.16 -10.05 11.38
CA SER A 98 26.49 -10.04 10.79
C SER A 98 27.58 -9.62 11.79
N GLN A 99 27.32 -8.60 12.60
CA GLN A 99 28.25 -8.18 13.66
C GLN A 99 28.46 -9.25 14.73
N ILE A 100 27.40 -9.97 15.12
CA ILE A 100 27.51 -11.07 16.09
C ILE A 100 28.45 -12.16 15.57
N GLU A 101 28.34 -12.55 14.31
CA GLU A 101 29.22 -13.57 13.73
C GLU A 101 30.68 -13.11 13.70
N ILE A 102 30.97 -11.87 13.28
CA ILE A 102 32.32 -11.31 13.32
C ILE A 102 32.91 -11.33 14.72
N VAL A 103 32.12 -10.98 15.74
CA VAL A 103 32.56 -10.99 17.14
C VAL A 103 32.88 -12.41 17.59
N LYS A 104 32.04 -13.39 17.26
CA LYS A 104 32.30 -14.81 17.60
C LYS A 104 33.59 -15.33 16.97
N GLU A 105 33.82 -15.05 15.69
CA GLU A 105 35.05 -15.43 15.00
C GLU A 105 36.27 -14.79 15.67
N THR A 106 36.18 -13.49 15.99
CA THR A 106 37.24 -12.76 16.68
C THR A 106 37.55 -13.36 18.04
N MET A 107 36.52 -13.71 18.82
CA MET A 107 36.68 -14.38 20.11
C MET A 107 37.36 -15.73 19.97
N GLY A 108 36.99 -16.54 18.97
CA GLY A 108 37.62 -17.83 18.69
C GLY A 108 39.12 -17.69 18.37
N VAL A 109 39.48 -16.69 17.55
CA VAL A 109 40.90 -16.39 17.25
C VAL A 109 41.65 -15.97 18.50
N GLN A 110 41.07 -15.12 19.36
CA GLN A 110 41.69 -14.71 20.62
C GLN A 110 41.89 -15.89 21.57
N GLU A 111 40.94 -16.82 21.65
CA GLU A 111 41.04 -18.04 22.43
C GLU A 111 42.18 -18.95 21.93
N GLU A 112 42.31 -19.12 20.61
CA GLU A 112 43.41 -19.89 20.01
C GLU A 112 44.78 -19.27 20.32
N ILE A 113 44.92 -17.96 20.18
CA ILE A 113 46.15 -17.22 20.51
C ILE A 113 46.54 -17.45 21.98
N LEU A 114 45.59 -17.30 22.90
CA LEU A 114 45.84 -17.54 24.33
C LEU A 114 46.27 -19.00 24.58
N GLY A 115 45.62 -19.96 23.91
CA GLY A 115 45.97 -21.37 23.98
C GLY A 115 47.41 -21.65 23.53
N ILE A 116 47.89 -20.98 22.49
CA ILE A 116 49.28 -21.09 22.01
C ILE A 116 50.24 -20.52 23.06
N CYS A 117 50.02 -19.27 23.51
CA CYS A 117 50.89 -18.60 24.48
C CYS A 117 51.08 -19.44 25.76
N PHE A 118 50.00 -19.98 26.33
CA PHE A 118 50.08 -20.78 27.56
C PHE A 118 50.74 -22.16 27.36
N ASN A 119 50.67 -22.74 26.17
CA ASN A 119 51.33 -24.02 25.87
C ASN A 119 52.82 -23.85 25.62
N GLU A 120 53.24 -22.72 25.05
CA GLU A 120 54.66 -22.38 24.88
C GLU A 120 55.35 -22.10 26.22
N GLU A 121 54.65 -21.52 27.21
CA GLU A 121 55.17 -21.22 28.55
C GLU A 121 55.45 -22.48 29.41
N ARG A 122 54.88 -23.64 29.06
CA ARG A 122 55.08 -24.91 29.79
C ARG A 122 56.22 -25.78 29.24
N ARG A 123 56.92 -25.32 28.20
CA ARG A 123 57.99 -26.05 27.52
C ARG A 123 59.37 -25.52 27.92
#